data_AF-A0A1L9U3T0-F1
#
_entry.id   AF-A0A1L9U3T0-F1
#
_cell.length_a   1.000
_cell.length_b   1.000
_cell.length_c   1.000
_cell.angle_alpha   90.00
_cell.angle_beta   90.00
_cell.angle_gamma   90.00
#
_symmetry.space_group_name_H-M   'P 1'
#
loop_
_entity.id
_entity.type
_entity.pdbx_description
1 polymer ?
#
loop_
_entity_poly.entity_id
_entity_poly.type
_entity_poly.pdbx_seq_one_letter_code
_entity_poly.pdbx_strand_id
1 'polypeptide(L)'
;MGASNFAEICFECDLWFNDHEEWAEHCQDHLNENQKLLRCDPIMFRNAPVKAGLCPFCLGEENLGPCKRMSQYLDRNNWYKHVQSHLNYQALLGKFHCRHPACEADFQSLADLECHLRDVHCYNPPRGKKRTTYAEEGEL
;
A
#
# COMPACT_ATOMS: atom_id res chain seq x y z
N MET A 1 13.93 -16.05 -30.08
CA MET A 1 13.27 -15.89 -28.77
C MET A 1 12.71 -14.48 -28.76
N GLY A 2 11.39 -14.33 -28.72
CA GLY A 2 10.77 -12.99 -28.75
C GLY A 2 11.11 -12.27 -27.46
N ALA A 3 11.59 -11.03 -27.57
CA ALA A 3 11.84 -10.20 -26.39
C ALA A 3 10.53 -10.07 -25.61
N SER A 4 10.53 -10.50 -24.35
CA SER A 4 9.44 -10.14 -23.43
C SER A 4 9.40 -8.63 -23.36
N ASN A 5 8.26 -8.02 -23.69
CA ASN A 5 8.04 -6.57 -23.52
C ASN A 5 7.84 -6.20 -22.04
N PHE A 6 8.55 -6.89 -21.15
CA PHE A 6 8.47 -6.68 -19.72
C PHE A 6 9.39 -5.52 -19.35
N ALA A 7 8.86 -4.58 -18.60
CA ALA A 7 9.61 -3.49 -18.00
C ALA A 7 8.88 -3.06 -16.74
N GLU A 8 9.56 -3.15 -15.60
CA GLU A 8 9.09 -2.67 -14.30
C GLU A 8 10.16 -1.77 -13.69
N ILE A 9 9.74 -0.77 -12.90
CA ILE A 9 10.64 0.11 -12.17
C ILE A 9 10.44 -0.11 -10.67
N CYS A 10 11.53 -0.30 -9.93
CA CYS A 10 11.47 -0.21 -8.47
C CYS A 10 11.50 1.26 -8.04
N PHE A 11 10.43 1.78 -7.46
CA PHE A 11 10.42 3.16 -6.93
C PHE A 11 11.25 3.31 -5.65
N GLU A 12 11.54 2.23 -4.92
CA GLU A 12 12.41 2.28 -3.74
C GLU A 12 13.89 2.41 -4.13
N CYS A 13 14.29 1.83 -5.27
CA CYS A 13 15.67 1.84 -5.75
C CYS A 13 15.93 2.76 -6.94
N ASP A 14 14.89 3.26 -7.61
CA ASP A 14 14.96 4.04 -8.86
C ASP A 14 15.67 3.26 -9.99
N LEU A 15 15.35 1.98 -10.14
CA LEU A 15 15.96 1.05 -11.11
C LEU A 15 14.92 0.36 -11.98
N TRP A 16 15.24 0.25 -13.28
CA TRP A 16 14.43 -0.49 -14.25
C TRP A 16 14.90 -1.93 -14.40
N PHE A 17 13.94 -2.84 -14.47
CA PHE A 17 14.13 -4.26 -14.70
C PHE A 17 13.37 -4.65 -15.96
N ASN A 18 14.04 -5.33 -16.89
CA ASN A 18 13.44 -5.80 -18.15
C ASN A 18 13.32 -7.33 -18.22
N ASP A 19 13.70 -8.00 -17.15
CA ASP A 19 13.57 -9.45 -16.97
C ASP A 19 12.69 -9.77 -15.76
N HIS A 20 11.83 -10.78 -15.92
CA HIS A 20 10.88 -11.18 -14.88
C HIS A 20 11.54 -11.83 -13.68
N GLU A 21 12.60 -12.62 -13.88
CA GLU A 21 13.32 -13.31 -12.81
C GLU A 21 14.16 -12.30 -12.02
N GLU A 22 14.85 -11.38 -12.70
CA GLU A 22 15.57 -10.28 -12.04
C GLU A 22 14.64 -9.41 -11.20
N TRP A 23 13.46 -9.06 -11.72
CA TRP A 23 12.45 -8.32 -10.95
C TRP A 23 11.95 -9.10 -9.73
N ALA A 24 11.70 -10.41 -9.89
CA ALA A 24 11.22 -11.25 -8.79
C ALA A 24 12.25 -11.42 -7.68
N GLU A 25 13.52 -11.64 -8.04
CA GLU A 25 14.64 -11.70 -7.09
C GLU A 25 14.77 -10.36 -6.36
N HIS A 26 14.74 -9.25 -7.10
CA HIS A 26 14.81 -7.91 -6.50
C HIS A 26 13.66 -7.61 -5.53
N CYS A 27 12.42 -7.99 -5.87
CA CYS A 27 11.30 -7.90 -4.93
C CYS A 27 11.54 -8.76 -3.67
N GLN A 28 12.14 -9.94 -3.82
CA GLN A 28 12.42 -10.80 -2.68
C GLN A 28 13.46 -10.18 -1.73
N ASP A 29 14.48 -9.52 -2.25
CA ASP A 29 15.47 -8.79 -1.44
C ASP A 29 14.82 -7.72 -0.58
N HIS A 30 13.91 -6.95 -1.14
CA HIS A 30 13.12 -5.96 -0.39
C HIS A 30 12.23 -6.60 0.69
N LEU A 31 11.64 -7.76 0.42
CA LEU A 31 10.83 -8.49 1.41
C LEU A 31 11.70 -9.05 2.55
N ASN A 32 12.94 -9.45 2.26
CA ASN A 32 13.92 -9.87 3.27
C ASN A 32 14.34 -8.67 4.16
N GLU A 33 14.39 -7.46 3.60
CA GLU A 33 14.69 -6.21 4.30
C GLU A 33 13.43 -5.38 4.62
N ASN A 34 12.33 -6.04 4.98
CA ASN A 34 11.00 -5.44 5.15
C ASN A 34 10.93 -4.21 6.09
N GLN A 35 11.88 -4.06 7.02
CA GLN A 35 11.98 -2.90 7.90
C GLN A 35 12.14 -1.58 7.13
N LYS A 36 12.70 -1.63 5.91
CA LYS A 36 12.83 -0.46 5.02
C LYS A 36 11.49 -0.06 4.37
N LEU A 37 10.47 -0.92 4.42
CA LEU A 37 9.17 -0.74 3.75
C LEU A 37 8.05 -0.25 4.68
N LEU A 38 8.37 0.19 5.91
CA LEU A 38 7.38 0.55 6.93
C LEU A 38 6.36 1.60 6.49
N ARG A 39 6.78 2.58 5.67
CA ARG A 39 5.87 3.59 5.11
C ARG A 39 5.20 3.06 3.86
N CYS A 40 3.89 2.85 3.93
CA CYS A 40 3.13 2.18 2.88
C CYS A 40 2.43 3.12 1.88
N ASP A 41 2.29 4.42 2.17
CA ASP A 41 1.53 5.34 1.30
C ASP A 41 2.32 5.85 0.09
N PRO A 42 1.66 6.05 -1.07
CA PRO A 42 2.32 6.64 -2.23
C PRO A 42 2.63 8.12 -2.00
N ILE A 43 3.86 8.55 -2.30
CA ILE A 43 4.28 9.95 -2.14
C ILE A 43 4.32 10.61 -3.53
N MET A 44 3.52 11.66 -3.69
CA MET A 44 3.49 12.48 -4.90
C MET A 44 4.06 13.87 -4.60
N PHE A 45 5.03 14.32 -5.38
CA PHE A 45 5.58 15.67 -5.30
C PHE A 45 5.40 16.37 -6.64
N ARG A 46 4.68 17.50 -6.67
CA ARG A 46 4.41 18.27 -7.89
C ARG A 46 3.90 17.39 -9.06
N ASN A 47 2.97 16.48 -8.77
CA ASN A 47 2.39 15.49 -9.71
C ASN A 47 3.35 14.41 -10.22
N ALA A 48 4.57 14.32 -9.70
CA ALA A 48 5.49 13.22 -9.97
C ALA A 48 5.48 12.21 -8.81
N PRO A 49 5.45 10.89 -9.10
CA PRO A 49 5.64 9.87 -8.07
C PRO A 49 7.07 9.90 -7.55
N VAL A 50 7.22 10.06 -6.24
CA VAL A 50 8.50 9.98 -5.52
C VAL A 50 8.66 8.61 -4.87
N LYS A 51 7.54 8.02 -4.41
CA LYS A 51 7.50 6.69 -3.81
C LYS A 51 6.19 6.03 -4.21
N ALA A 52 6.24 4.77 -4.61
CA ALA A 52 5.04 3.98 -4.81
C ALA A 52 4.42 3.59 -3.47
N GLY A 53 3.09 3.47 -3.45
CA GLY A 53 2.39 2.87 -2.33
C GLY A 53 2.59 1.35 -2.36
N LEU A 54 2.69 0.74 -1.18
CA LEU A 54 2.74 -0.70 -0.99
C LEU A 54 1.59 -1.09 -0.05
N CYS A 55 0.97 -2.25 -0.27
CA CYS A 55 -0.09 -2.70 0.61
C CYS A 55 0.50 -3.47 1.80
N PRO A 56 0.29 -3.04 3.07
CA PRO A 56 0.84 -3.74 4.23
C PRO A 56 0.35 -5.19 4.33
N PHE A 57 -0.87 -5.48 3.85
CA PHE A 57 -1.43 -6.83 3.83
C PHE A 57 -0.79 -7.71 2.76
N CYS A 58 -0.64 -7.21 1.53
CA CYS A 58 0.01 -7.99 0.47
C CYS A 58 1.50 -8.22 0.77
N LEU A 59 2.18 -7.26 1.39
CA LEU A 59 3.57 -7.44 1.82
C LEU A 59 3.75 -8.64 2.75
N GLY A 60 2.80 -8.90 3.65
CA GLY A 60 2.85 -10.05 4.57
C GLY A 60 2.14 -11.32 4.07
N GLU A 61 1.58 -11.32 2.86
CA GLU A 61 0.88 -12.49 2.34
C GLU A 61 1.86 -13.48 1.71
N GLU A 62 2.29 -14.46 2.49
CA GLU A 62 3.30 -15.46 2.09
C GLU A 62 2.84 -16.38 0.94
N ASN A 63 1.53 -16.50 0.71
CA ASN A 63 1.00 -17.29 -0.40
C ASN A 63 1.15 -16.61 -1.77
N LEU A 64 1.53 -15.33 -1.80
CA LEU A 64 1.78 -14.58 -3.03
C LEU A 64 3.27 -14.59 -3.39
N GLY A 65 3.57 -14.65 -4.69
CA GLY A 65 4.94 -14.45 -5.17
C GLY A 65 5.48 -13.04 -4.88
N PRO A 66 6.81 -12.84 -4.89
CA PRO A 66 7.44 -11.58 -4.48
C PRO A 66 6.89 -10.34 -5.19
N CYS A 67 6.78 -10.40 -6.52
CA CYS A 67 6.27 -9.29 -7.33
C CYS A 67 4.84 -8.89 -6.96
N LYS A 68 3.99 -9.87 -6.62
CA LYS A 68 2.59 -9.61 -6.21
C LYS A 68 2.53 -9.00 -4.82
N ARG A 69 3.33 -9.50 -3.88
CA ARG A 69 3.45 -8.94 -2.51
C ARG A 69 3.89 -7.47 -2.55
N MET A 70 4.85 -7.17 -3.43
CA MET A 70 5.40 -5.83 -3.67
C MET A 70 4.67 -5.06 -4.77
N SER A 71 3.38 -5.30 -5.01
CA SER A 71 2.62 -4.51 -5.99
C SER A 71 2.72 -3.01 -5.68
N GLN A 72 3.20 -2.23 -6.65
CA GLN A 72 3.46 -0.80 -6.52
C GLN A 72 2.27 0.03 -7.03
N TYR A 73 1.76 0.93 -6.18
CA TYR A 73 0.61 1.76 -6.50
C TYR A 73 1.02 3.22 -6.66
N LEU A 74 0.82 3.81 -7.84
CA LEU A 74 1.10 5.23 -8.08
C LEU A 74 -0.11 6.14 -7.82
N ASP A 75 -1.31 5.57 -7.91
CA ASP A 75 -2.54 6.29 -7.60
C ASP A 75 -2.97 6.04 -6.14
N ARG A 76 -3.09 7.13 -5.37
CA ARG A 76 -3.45 7.09 -3.95
C ARG A 76 -4.85 6.54 -3.71
N ASN A 77 -5.81 6.78 -4.60
CA ASN A 77 -7.18 6.29 -4.42
C ASN A 77 -7.24 4.78 -4.63
N ASN A 78 -6.55 4.27 -5.65
CA ASN A 78 -6.45 2.84 -5.94
C ASN A 78 -5.74 2.11 -4.80
N TRP A 79 -4.60 2.65 -4.34
CA TRP A 79 -3.91 2.13 -3.16
C TRP A 79 -4.83 2.09 -1.94
N TYR A 80 -5.46 3.21 -1.60
CA TYR A 80 -6.31 3.30 -0.41
C TYR A 80 -7.50 2.32 -0.45
N LYS A 81 -8.19 2.24 -1.60
CA LYS A 81 -9.30 1.30 -1.81
C LYS A 81 -8.84 -0.16 -1.72
N HIS A 82 -7.64 -0.45 -2.23
CA HIS A 82 -7.05 -1.78 -2.13
C HIS A 82 -6.72 -2.15 -0.69
N VAL A 83 -6.08 -1.27 0.09
CA VAL A 83 -5.85 -1.53 1.53
C VAL A 83 -7.17 -1.71 2.27
N GLN A 84 -8.19 -0.89 1.95
CA GLN A 84 -9.51 -0.99 2.56
C GLN A 84 -10.22 -2.32 2.26
N SER A 85 -9.95 -2.98 1.12
CA SER A 85 -10.56 -4.28 0.82
C SER A 85 -10.09 -5.40 1.77
N HIS A 86 -8.94 -5.22 2.42
CA HIS A 86 -8.46 -6.11 3.47
C HIS A 86 -9.06 -5.78 4.86
N LEU A 87 -9.55 -4.56 5.06
CA LEU A 87 -10.11 -4.07 6.32
C LEU A 87 -11.59 -4.38 6.47
N ASN A 88 -11.93 -5.67 6.42
CA ASN A 88 -13.27 -6.12 6.76
C ASN A 88 -13.21 -7.41 7.58
N TYR A 89 -14.27 -7.66 8.35
CA TYR A 89 -14.29 -8.76 9.32
C TYR A 89 -14.09 -10.14 8.66
N GLN A 90 -14.60 -10.34 7.45
CA GLN A 90 -14.45 -11.60 6.71
C GLN A 90 -13.01 -11.80 6.26
N ALA A 91 -12.37 -10.77 5.71
CA ALA A 91 -10.97 -10.82 5.28
C ALA A 91 -10.01 -11.00 6.46
N LEU A 92 -10.33 -10.43 7.62
CA LEU A 92 -9.51 -10.53 8.83
C LEU A 92 -9.77 -11.81 9.64
N LEU A 93 -10.80 -12.60 9.30
CA LEU A 93 -11.22 -13.79 10.06
C LEU A 93 -11.42 -13.51 11.56
N GLY A 94 -11.87 -12.30 11.90
CA GLY A 94 -12.02 -11.84 13.29
C GLY A 94 -10.71 -11.62 14.06
N LYS A 95 -9.54 -11.65 13.39
CA LYS A 95 -8.23 -11.37 13.98
C LYS A 95 -7.69 -10.02 13.51
N PHE A 96 -7.70 -9.03 14.40
CA PHE A 96 -7.21 -7.68 14.10
C PHE A 96 -5.71 -7.58 14.35
N HIS A 97 -4.93 -8.23 13.48
CA HIS A 97 -3.47 -8.23 13.53
C HIS A 97 -2.91 -7.40 12.37
N CYS A 98 -1.86 -6.62 12.60
CA CYS A 98 -1.15 -5.93 11.52
C CYS A 98 -0.39 -6.94 10.67
N ARG A 99 -0.74 -7.04 9.40
CA ARG A 99 -0.12 -8.02 8.47
C ARG A 99 1.16 -7.52 7.82
N HIS A 100 1.67 -6.35 8.20
CA HIS A 100 2.93 -5.88 7.65
C HIS A 100 4.09 -6.73 8.18
N PRO A 101 5.00 -7.26 7.33
CA PRO A 101 6.04 -8.21 7.76
C PRO A 101 7.06 -7.65 8.76
N ALA A 102 7.17 -6.32 8.84
CA ALA A 102 7.97 -5.63 9.85
C ALA A 102 7.22 -5.30 11.17
N CYS A 103 5.98 -5.75 11.32
CA CYS A 103 5.12 -5.45 12.46
C CYS A 103 4.57 -6.73 13.09
N GLU A 104 4.45 -6.74 14.42
CA GLU A 104 3.95 -7.88 15.19
C GLU A 104 2.75 -7.47 16.08
N ALA A 105 2.09 -6.35 15.78
CA ALA A 105 1.07 -5.78 16.65
C ALA A 105 -0.30 -6.45 16.47
N ASP A 106 -0.92 -6.84 17.59
CA ASP A 106 -2.28 -7.35 17.70
C ASP A 106 -3.22 -6.34 18.37
N PHE A 107 -4.48 -6.33 17.94
CA PHE A 107 -5.48 -5.38 18.40
C PHE A 107 -6.79 -6.05 18.80
N GLN A 108 -7.56 -5.37 19.64
CA GLN A 108 -8.85 -5.87 20.13
C GLN A 108 -10.01 -5.52 19.19
N SER A 109 -9.83 -4.51 18.32
CA SER A 109 -10.87 -4.04 17.42
C SER A 109 -10.31 -3.63 16.05
N LEU A 110 -11.20 -3.57 15.05
CA LEU A 110 -10.87 -3.04 13.74
C LEU A 110 -10.43 -1.57 13.82
N ALA A 111 -11.06 -0.77 14.68
CA ALA A 111 -10.75 0.64 14.83
C ALA A 111 -9.31 0.84 15.35
N ASP A 112 -8.86 0.02 16.28
CA ASP A 112 -7.49 0.07 16.80
C ASP A 112 -6.46 -0.29 15.71
N LEU A 113 -6.76 -1.31 14.90
CA LEU A 113 -5.93 -1.67 13.74
C LEU A 113 -5.88 -0.54 12.72
N GLU A 114 -7.00 0.12 12.42
CA GLU A 114 -7.04 1.27 11.50
C GLU A 114 -6.23 2.47 12.02
N CYS A 115 -6.30 2.76 13.32
CA CYS A 115 -5.47 3.78 13.96
C CYS A 115 -3.98 3.43 13.82
N HIS A 116 -3.60 2.19 14.13
CA HIS A 116 -2.23 1.72 13.96
C HIS A 116 -1.73 1.86 12.52
N LEU A 117 -2.53 1.44 11.53
CA LEU A 117 -2.18 1.57 10.12
C LEU A 117 -1.99 3.04 9.71
N ARG A 118 -2.76 3.97 10.29
CA ARG A 118 -2.62 5.40 10.03
C ARG A 118 -1.32 5.95 10.60
N ASP A 119 -1.02 5.59 11.83
CA ASP A 119 0.10 6.16 12.59
C ASP A 119 1.44 5.58 12.16
N VAL A 120 1.50 4.27 11.94
CA VAL A 120 2.75 3.55 11.61
C VAL A 120 2.93 3.42 10.10
N HIS A 121 1.87 3.05 9.38
CA HIS A 121 1.93 2.71 7.96
C HIS A 121 1.41 3.81 7.03
N CYS A 122 1.09 5.00 7.58
CA CYS A 122 0.62 6.16 6.83
C CYS A 122 -0.68 5.91 6.03
N TYR A 123 -1.53 4.96 6.47
CA TYR A 123 -2.88 4.71 5.94
C TYR A 123 -3.82 5.90 6.18
N ASN A 124 -3.69 6.90 5.31
CA ASN A 124 -4.46 8.12 5.37
C ASN A 124 -5.46 8.19 4.21
N PRO A 125 -6.73 8.54 4.48
CA PRO A 125 -7.71 8.72 3.43
C PRO A 125 -7.22 9.77 2.42
N PRO A 126 -7.53 9.59 1.12
CA PRO A 126 -7.30 10.63 0.14
C PRO A 126 -7.93 11.93 0.61
N ARG A 127 -7.22 13.06 0.44
CA ARG A 127 -7.77 14.35 0.81
C ARG A 127 -9.10 14.54 0.07
N GLY A 128 -10.20 14.64 0.82
CA GLY A 128 -11.50 14.90 0.23
C GLY A 128 -11.47 16.20 -0.58
N LYS A 129 -12.25 16.26 -1.66
CA LYS A 129 -12.67 17.56 -2.20
C LYS A 129 -13.27 18.35 -1.04
N LYS A 130 -12.86 19.61 -0.85
CA LYS A 130 -13.52 20.51 0.11
C LYS A 130 -15.03 20.34 -0.04
N ARG A 131 -15.74 20.11 1.07
CA ARG A 131 -17.20 20.16 1.07
C ARG A 131 -17.59 21.50 0.45
N THR A 132 -18.28 21.51 -0.68
CA THR A 132 -19.02 22.69 -1.11
C THR A 132 -20.09 22.87 -0.04
N THR A 133 -19.91 23.85 0.83
CA THR A 133 -20.97 24.30 1.73
C THR A 133 -22.10 24.79 0.83
N TYR A 134 -23.17 24.00 0.71
CA TYR A 134 -24.45 24.57 0.30
C TYR A 134 -24.77 25.62 1.35
N ALA A 135 -24.81 26.89 0.93
CA ALA A 135 -25.38 27.93 1.74
C ALA A 135 -26.84 27.54 1.99
N GLU A 136 -27.16 27.24 3.24
CA GLU A 136 -28.53 27.41 3.72
C GLU A 136 -28.80 28.92 3.66
N GLU A 137 -29.31 29.39 2.53
CA GLU A 137 -30.02 30.66 2.49
C GLU A 137 -31.32 30.44 3.26
N GLY A 138 -31.28 30.88 4.52
CA GLY A 138 -32.43 30.92 5.41
C GLY A 138 -33.54 31.81 4.85
N GLU A 139 -34.75 31.43 5.23
CA GLU A 139 -36.02 32.10 4.96
C GLU A 139 -36.03 33.56 5.43
N LEU A 140 -36.58 34.45 4.59
CA LEU A 140 -37.55 35.50 4.96
C LEU A 140 -38.26 36.05 3.72
#